data_AF-K3WC01-F1
#
_entry.id   AF-K3WC01-F1
#
_cell.length_a   1.000
_cell.length_b   1.000
_cell.length_c   1.000
_cell.angle_alpha   90.00
_cell.angle_beta   90.00
_cell.angle_gamma   90.00
#
_symmetry.space_group_name_H-M   'P 1'
#
loop_
_entity.id
_entity.type
_entity.pdbx_description
1 polymer ?
#
loop_
_entity_poly.entity_id
_entity_poly.type
_entity_poly.pdbx_seq_one_letter_code
_entity_poly.pdbx_strand_id
1 'polypeptide(L)'
;SKTITPTCNHCTSYGAPEQVWELVDVETKPLQPTQVRIKVAFTSINPIDYKLSEYGASWFPRTPSEEAPFVIGFDENLMCT
;
A
#
# COMPACT_ATOMS: atom_id res chain seq x y z
N SER A 1 23.39 -8.93 11.35
CA SER A 1 22.06 -8.33 11.11
C SER A 1 21.31 -9.24 10.14
N LYS A 2 20.12 -9.74 10.48
CA LYS A 2 19.29 -10.45 9.49
C LYS A 2 18.67 -9.39 8.58
N THR A 3 18.92 -9.45 7.29
CA THR A 3 18.19 -8.66 6.30
C THR A 3 16.74 -9.15 6.32
N ILE A 4 15.81 -8.29 6.70
CA ILE A 4 14.37 -8.56 6.61
C ILE A 4 13.94 -7.97 5.27
N THR A 5 13.40 -8.81 4.39
CA THR A 5 12.72 -8.34 3.19
C THR A 5 11.39 -7.73 3.62
N PRO A 6 11.10 -6.47 3.28
CA PRO A 6 9.81 -5.87 3.60
C PRO A 6 8.70 -6.54 2.80
N THR A 7 7.58 -6.82 3.45
CA THR A 7 6.37 -7.36 2.81
C THR A 7 5.29 -6.30 2.75
N CYS A 8 4.69 -6.09 1.59
CA CYS A 8 3.64 -5.10 1.40
C CYS A 8 2.31 -5.71 0.93
N ASN A 9 1.19 -5.09 1.29
CA ASN A 9 -0.06 -5.31 0.58
C ASN A 9 0.03 -4.67 -0.80
N HIS A 10 -0.14 -5.49 -1.83
CA HIS A 10 -0.14 -5.06 -3.22
C HIS A 10 -1.57 -5.14 -3.77
N CYS A 11 -2.02 -4.03 -4.34
CA CYS A 11 -3.35 -3.86 -4.91
C CYS A 11 -3.20 -3.36 -6.35
N THR A 12 -3.47 -4.24 -7.31
CA THR A 12 -3.34 -3.97 -8.76
C THR A 12 -4.66 -3.65 -9.43
N SER A 13 -5.78 -3.75 -8.70
CA SER A 13 -7.13 -3.44 -9.18
C SER A 13 -8.08 -3.17 -8.02
N TYR A 14 -9.13 -2.40 -8.28
CA TYR A 14 -10.22 -2.20 -7.32
C TYR A 14 -11.12 -3.45 -7.28
N GLY A 15 -11.59 -3.83 -6.10
CA GLY A 15 -12.41 -5.01 -5.87
C GLY A 15 -12.52 -5.37 -4.40
N ALA A 16 -13.20 -6.50 -4.12
CA ALA A 16 -13.31 -7.03 -2.77
C ALA A 16 -11.89 -7.39 -2.25
N PRO A 17 -11.49 -6.94 -1.04
CA PRO A 17 -10.11 -7.08 -0.57
C PRO A 17 -9.54 -8.49 -0.63
N GLU A 18 -10.35 -9.51 -0.32
CA GLU A 18 -9.95 -10.92 -0.37
C GLU A 18 -9.63 -11.45 -1.78
N GLN A 19 -10.01 -10.70 -2.82
CA GLN A 19 -9.76 -11.05 -4.22
C GLN A 19 -8.58 -10.29 -4.82
N VAL A 20 -8.28 -9.09 -4.30
CA VAL A 20 -7.37 -8.15 -4.96
C VAL A 20 -6.16 -7.76 -4.11
N TRP A 21 -6.15 -8.09 -2.82
CA TRP A 21 -5.01 -7.83 -1.95
C TRP A 21 -4.16 -9.09 -1.76
N GLU A 22 -2.87 -8.93 -2.04
CA GLU A 22 -1.85 -9.95 -1.86
C GLU A 22 -0.67 -9.40 -1.06
N LEU A 23 -0.06 -10.25 -0.22
CA LEU A 23 1.20 -9.94 0.42
C LEU A 23 2.34 -10.28 -0.52
N VAL A 24 3.16 -9.28 -0.86
CA VAL A 24 4.33 -9.45 -1.73
C VAL A 24 5.59 -8.95 -1.05
N ASP A 25 6.70 -9.63 -1.32
CA ASP A 25 8.03 -9.13 -0.98
C ASP A 25 8.37 -7.96 -1.90
N VAL A 26 8.85 -6.84 -1.35
CA VAL A 26 9.25 -5.67 -2.14
C VAL A 26 10.74 -5.36 -2.01
N GLU A 27 11.31 -4.84 -3.09
CA GLU A 27 12.70 -4.38 -3.09
C GLU A 27 12.83 -3.04 -2.35
N THR A 28 13.86 -2.94 -1.51
CA THR A 28 14.19 -1.70 -0.83
C THR A 28 14.99 -0.75 -1.74
N LYS A 29 14.31 0.18 -2.41
CA LYS A 29 14.94 1.18 -3.30
C LYS A 29 15.73 2.26 -2.53
N PRO A 30 16.84 2.82 -3.06
CA PRO A 30 17.55 3.94 -2.43
C PRO A 30 16.65 5.18 -2.25
N LEU A 31 16.82 5.90 -1.14
CA LEU A 31 16.05 7.12 -0.86
C LEU A 31 16.60 8.32 -1.63
N GLN A 32 15.71 9.15 -2.15
CA GLN A 32 16.04 10.50 -2.62
C GLN A 32 16.22 11.47 -1.43
N PRO A 33 16.92 12.61 -1.60
CA PRO A 33 17.18 13.55 -0.50
C PRO A 33 15.94 14.09 0.23
N THR A 34 14.77 14.05 -0.42
CA THR A 34 13.50 14.53 0.13
C THR A 34 12.62 13.40 0.69
N GLN A 35 13.11 12.16 0.73
CA GLN A 35 12.35 10.99 1.14
C GLN A 35 12.81 10.48 2.50
N VAL A 36 11.86 9.93 3.25
CA VAL A 36 12.11 9.21 4.50
C VAL A 36 11.63 7.77 4.36
N ARG A 37 12.25 6.84 5.11
CA ARG A 37 11.77 5.47 5.22
C ARG A 37 11.17 5.24 6.60
N ILE A 38 9.93 4.77 6.61
CA ILE A 38 9.19 4.43 7.83
C ILE A 38 9.12 2.91 7.90
N LYS A 39 9.42 2.35 9.07
CA LYS A 39 9.10 0.96 9.39
C LYS A 39 7.79 0.95 10.17
N VAL A 40 6.73 0.39 9.58
CA VAL A 40 5.43 0.29 10.25
C VAL A 40 5.54 -0.77 11.34
N ALA A 41 5.37 -0.36 12.60
CA ALA A 41 5.34 -1.29 13.73
C ALA A 41 3.94 -1.89 13.91
N PHE A 42 2.93 -1.03 13.79
CA PHE A 42 1.51 -1.36 13.92
C PHE A 42 0.70 -0.44 13.02
N THR A 43 -0.43 -0.94 12.55
CA THR A 43 -1.39 -0.18 11.75
C THR A 43 -2.81 -0.67 12.07
N SER A 44 -3.80 0.17 11.82
CA SER A 44 -5.21 -0.18 11.98
C SER A 44 -5.82 -0.63 10.66
N ILE A 45 -6.94 -1.37 10.75
CA ILE A 45 -7.86 -1.58 9.64
C ILE A 45 -9.14 -0.81 9.98
N ASN A 46 -9.45 0.19 9.17
CA ASN A 46 -10.57 1.10 9.30
C ASN A 46 -11.66 0.79 8.26
N PRO A 47 -12.93 1.17 8.51
CA PRO A 47 -14.00 0.98 7.53
C PRO A 47 -13.79 1.69 6.19
N ILE A 48 -12.97 2.75 6.14
CA ILE A 48 -12.63 3.42 4.89
C ILE A 48 -11.79 2.51 3.98
N ASP A 49 -11.02 1.58 4.56
CA ASP A 49 -10.08 0.78 3.79
C ASP A 49 -10.79 -0.18 2.83
N TYR A 50 -11.81 -0.86 3.35
CA TYR A 50 -12.71 -1.68 2.53
C TYR A 50 -13.41 -0.87 1.43
N LYS A 51 -13.85 0.34 1.76
CA LYS A 51 -14.55 1.21 0.81
C LYS A 51 -13.62 1.71 -0.28
N LEU A 52 -12.36 1.99 0.04
CA LEU A 52 -11.37 2.40 -0.96
C LEU A 52 -11.08 1.25 -1.92
N SER A 53 -10.93 0.02 -1.41
CA SER A 53 -10.75 -1.17 -2.25
C SER A 53 -11.92 -1.39 -3.20
N GLU A 54 -13.17 -1.33 -2.71
CA GLU A 54 -14.36 -1.63 -3.51
C GLU A 54 -14.76 -0.49 -4.46
N TYR A 55 -14.73 0.76 -3.99
CA TYR A 55 -15.33 1.91 -4.70
C TYR A 55 -14.29 2.92 -5.19
N GLY A 56 -13.01 2.72 -4.91
CA GLY A 56 -11.96 3.69 -5.24
C GLY A 56 -11.91 4.06 -6.73
N ALA A 57 -12.28 3.16 -7.63
CA ALA A 57 -12.40 3.44 -9.07
C ALA A 57 -13.38 4.59 -9.40
N SER A 58 -14.38 4.82 -8.55
CA SER A 58 -15.34 5.93 -8.71
C SER A 58 -14.81 7.27 -8.18
N TRP A 59 -13.78 7.23 -7.33
CA TRP A 59 -13.19 8.40 -6.67
C TRP A 59 -11.87 8.84 -7.29
N PHE A 60 -11.14 7.90 -7.90
CA PHE A 60 -9.81 8.14 -8.45
C PHE A 60 -9.76 7.82 -9.95
N PRO A 61 -9.03 8.63 -10.73
CA PRO A 61 -8.97 8.45 -12.19
C PRO A 61 -8.13 7.25 -12.64
N ARG A 62 -7.47 6.56 -11.70
CA ARG A 62 -6.56 5.45 -11.98
C ARG A 62 -6.44 4.52 -10.78
N THR A 63 -6.11 3.27 -11.06
CA THR A 63 -5.58 2.36 -10.06
C THR A 63 -4.17 2.81 -9.63
N PRO A 64 -3.80 2.65 -8.35
CA PRO A 64 -2.43 2.82 -7.87
C PRO A 64 -1.45 1.85 -8.54
N SER A 65 -0.19 2.27 -8.61
CA SER A 65 0.95 1.43 -8.98
C SER A 65 2.18 1.84 -8.17
N GLU A 66 3.30 1.14 -8.31
CA GLU A 66 4.56 1.55 -7.68
C GLU A 66 5.04 2.92 -8.16
N GLU A 67 4.88 3.23 -9.45
CA GLU A 67 5.30 4.50 -10.05
C GLU A 67 4.34 5.64 -9.72
N ALA A 68 3.10 5.29 -9.38
CA ALA A 68 2.05 6.22 -9.07
C ALA A 68 1.26 5.67 -7.86
N PRO A 69 1.80 5.77 -6.64
CA PRO A 69 1.11 5.26 -5.46
C PRO A 69 -0.18 6.05 -5.19
N PHE A 70 -0.98 5.59 -4.22
CA PHE A 70 -2.10 6.38 -3.73
C PHE A 70 -1.58 7.75 -3.23
N VAL A 71 -2.26 8.83 -3.63
CA VAL A 71 -1.92 10.20 -3.20
C VAL A 71 -2.65 10.57 -1.89
N ILE A 72 -3.19 9.57 -1.19
CA ILE A 72 -3.90 9.75 0.07
C ILE A 72 -3.27 8.87 1.14
N GLY A 73 -2.92 9.49 2.26
CA GLY A 73 -2.46 8.81 3.46
C GLY A 73 -3.63 8.19 4.22
N PHE A 74 -4.08 7.02 3.77
CA PHE A 74 -4.81 6.07 4.60
C PHE A 74 -3.85 4.92 4.94
N ASP A 75 -3.98 4.40 6.17
CA ASP A 75 -3.12 3.36 6.76
C ASP A 75 -2.94 2.13 5.83
N GLU A 76 -4.00 1.76 5.12
CA GLU A 76 -4.05 0.70 4.10
C GLU A 76 -3.01 0.85 2.97
N ASN A 77 -2.69 2.09 2.56
CA ASN A 77 -1.80 2.37 1.42
C ASN A 77 -0.32 2.35 1.79
N LEU A 78 -0.02 2.09 3.06
CA LEU A 78 1.31 2.10 3.67
C LEU A 78 1.66 0.77 4.33
N MET A 79 0.84 -0.27 4.15
CA MET A 79 1.06 -1.58 4.76
C MET A 79 2.24 -2.30 4.12
N CYS A 80 3.45 -1.83 4.44
CA CYS A 80 4.73 -2.47 4.22
C CYS A 80 5.35 -2.71 5.61
N THR A 81 5.43 -3.98 6.03
CA THR A 81 5.96 -4.40 7.34
C THR A 81 7.38 -4.92 7.26
#